data_AF-A0A351I1W6-F1
#
_entry.id   AF-A0A351I1W6-F1
#
_cell.length_a   1.000
_cell.length_b   1.000
_cell.length_c   1.000
_cell.angle_alpha   90.00
_cell.angle_beta   90.00
_cell.angle_gamma   90.00
#
_symmetry.space_group_name_H-M   'P 1'
#
loop_
_entity.id
_entity.type
_entity.pdbx_description
1 polymer ?
#
loop_
_entity_poly.entity_id
_entity_poly.type
_entity_poly.pdbx_seq_one_letter_code
_entity_poly.pdbx_strand_id
1 'polypeptide(L)'
;MSYVKIQVPKNGAKIDYANGKLQVPDNPIIPYFPGDGTGLDLWKATKVVLDGAVETAYHGKKKIAWMEVYAGLTALKNYDKDTVLPEETVAAFREFRVGLKGPLTTPAGSFKFVCLDCAAELMDRPASCPKCKSEWITPRFRSVNVALRQKLDLYSCVRPLRWFQGVPCPVKEPQKLDIVIFRENTEDIYAGI
;
A
#
# COMPACT_ATOMS: atom_id res chain seq x y z
N MET A 1 -5.98 17.21 11.82
CA MET A 1 -7.17 16.99 10.98
C MET A 1 -8.03 15.94 11.65
N SER A 2 -9.36 16.03 11.58
CA SER A 2 -10.23 14.92 11.97
C SER A 2 -10.41 13.99 10.78
N TYR A 3 -9.99 12.74 10.94
CA TYR A 3 -10.25 11.68 9.96
C TYR A 3 -11.73 11.27 10.02
N VAL A 4 -12.32 10.90 8.87
CA VAL A 4 -13.74 10.54 8.77
C VAL A 4 -13.96 9.09 9.17
N LYS A 5 -13.17 8.18 8.59
CA LYS A 5 -13.24 6.73 8.88
C LYS A 5 -11.98 6.18 9.55
N ILE A 6 -10.84 6.84 9.39
CA ILE A 6 -9.56 6.36 9.94
C ILE A 6 -9.51 6.62 11.45
N GLN A 7 -9.13 5.60 12.22
CA GLN A 7 -8.95 5.71 13.66
C GLN A 7 -7.47 5.81 14.00
N VAL A 8 -7.06 6.95 14.55
CA VAL A 8 -5.67 7.17 15.00
C VAL A 8 -5.45 6.42 16.33
N PRO A 9 -4.44 5.53 16.42
CA PRO A 9 -4.11 4.84 17.66
C PRO A 9 -3.74 5.84 18.77
N LYS A 10 -4.39 5.73 19.92
CA LYS A 10 -4.14 6.61 21.08
C LYS A 10 -2.80 6.37 21.76
N ASN A 11 -2.20 5.20 21.54
CA ASN A 11 -0.99 4.71 22.20
C ASN A 11 0.29 4.90 21.36
N GLY A 12 0.23 5.70 20.30
CA GLY A 12 1.36 5.97 19.41
C GLY A 12 1.65 7.46 19.26
N ALA A 13 2.82 7.76 18.70
CA ALA A 13 3.25 9.12 18.38
C ALA A 13 3.64 9.24 16.90
N LYS A 14 3.52 10.44 16.34
CA LYS A 14 3.88 10.72 14.94
C LYS A 14 5.40 10.67 14.75
N ILE A 15 5.83 10.24 13.57
CA ILE A 15 7.19 10.49 13.11
C ILE A 15 7.26 11.93 12.62
N ASP A 16 8.21 12.70 13.14
CA ASP A 16 8.43 14.08 12.72
C ASP A 16 9.63 14.19 11.75
N TYR A 17 9.82 15.34 11.13
CA TYR A 17 10.92 15.61 10.23
C TYR A 17 11.50 17.00 10.49
N ALA A 18 12.75 17.05 10.96
CA ALA A 18 13.46 18.28 11.25
C ALA A 18 14.92 18.15 10.84
N ASN A 19 15.48 19.23 10.28
CA ASN A 19 16.90 19.32 9.92
C ASN A 19 17.40 18.16 9.02
N GLY A 20 16.58 17.77 8.04
CA GLY A 20 16.94 16.71 7.10
C GLY A 20 16.78 15.28 7.64
N LYS A 21 16.29 15.10 8.88
CA LYS A 21 16.23 13.80 9.55
C LYS A 21 14.83 13.49 10.10
N LEU A 22 14.44 12.22 10.01
CA LEU A 22 13.26 11.70 10.69
C LEU A 22 13.52 11.63 12.20
N GLN A 23 12.58 12.15 12.98
CA GLN A 23 12.54 12.00 14.43
C GLN A 23 11.52 10.89 14.75
N VAL A 24 12.04 9.70 15.06
CA VAL A 24 11.22 8.49 15.23
C VAL A 24 11.03 8.21 16.71
N PRO A 25 9.81 8.30 17.26
CA PRO A 25 9.54 7.94 18.66
C PRO A 25 9.66 6.42 18.85
N ASP A 26 9.65 5.96 20.11
CA ASP A 26 9.68 4.52 20.43
C ASP A 26 8.38 3.80 20.05
N ASN A 27 7.28 4.55 19.94
CA ASN A 27 5.94 4.06 19.57
C ASN A 27 5.37 4.70 18.30
N PRO A 28 6.06 4.61 17.14
CA PRO A 28 5.65 5.34 15.94
C PRO A 28 4.31 4.83 15.41
N ILE A 29 3.43 5.77 15.05
CA ILE A 29 2.20 5.47 14.31
C ILE A 29 2.54 5.28 12.84
N ILE A 30 2.22 4.10 12.30
CA ILE A 30 2.49 3.75 10.91
C ILE A 30 1.15 3.45 10.20
N PRO A 31 0.67 4.34 9.32
CA PRO A 31 -0.42 4.05 8.41
C PRO A 31 -0.13 2.80 7.59
N TYR A 32 -1.10 1.92 7.47
CA TYR A 32 -1.02 0.79 6.58
C TYR A 32 -2.36 0.44 5.94
N PHE A 33 -2.33 -0.19 4.77
CA PHE A 33 -3.47 -0.93 4.27
C PHE A 33 -3.01 -2.30 3.74
N PRO A 34 -3.77 -3.38 4.01
CA PRO A 34 -3.37 -4.73 3.63
C PRO A 34 -3.40 -4.93 2.11
N GLY A 35 -4.16 -4.12 1.38
CA GLY A 35 -4.30 -4.22 -0.07
C GLY A 35 -5.38 -5.22 -0.52
N ASP A 36 -5.45 -5.42 -1.82
CA ASP A 36 -6.42 -6.28 -2.50
C ASP A 36 -5.90 -7.72 -2.66
N GLY A 37 -6.82 -8.66 -2.91
CA GLY A 37 -6.47 -10.07 -3.20
C GLY A 37 -5.60 -10.70 -2.12
N THR A 38 -4.39 -11.13 -2.49
CA THR A 38 -3.43 -11.78 -1.57
C THR A 38 -2.92 -10.85 -0.47
N GLY A 39 -3.16 -9.55 -0.56
CA GLY A 39 -2.74 -8.56 0.43
C GLY A 39 -3.20 -8.86 1.85
N LEU A 40 -4.42 -9.39 2.02
CA LEU A 40 -4.97 -9.76 3.34
C LEU A 40 -4.13 -10.84 4.03
N ASP A 41 -3.67 -11.83 3.29
CA ASP A 41 -2.87 -12.93 3.86
C ASP A 41 -1.40 -12.51 4.05
N LEU A 42 -0.86 -11.73 3.12
CA LEU A 42 0.48 -11.14 3.24
C LEU A 42 0.57 -10.22 4.46
N TRP A 43 -0.47 -9.43 4.74
CA TRP A 43 -0.48 -8.53 5.90
C TRP A 43 -0.45 -9.29 7.23
N LYS A 44 -1.26 -10.36 7.36
CA LYS A 44 -1.26 -11.20 8.57
C LYS A 44 0.15 -11.72 8.88
N ALA A 45 0.86 -12.22 7.87
CA ALA A 45 2.24 -12.68 8.02
C ALA A 45 3.22 -11.52 8.29
N THR A 46 3.11 -10.43 7.52
CA THR A 46 4.01 -9.27 7.62
C THR A 46 3.96 -8.65 9.02
N LYS A 47 2.76 -8.42 9.55
CA LYS A 47 2.58 -7.82 10.88
C LYS A 47 3.23 -8.67 11.97
N VAL A 48 3.04 -9.99 11.94
CA VAL A 48 3.62 -10.91 12.92
C VAL A 48 5.14 -10.87 12.89
N VAL A 49 5.74 -10.89 11.68
CA VAL A 49 7.19 -10.82 11.52
C VAL A 49 7.76 -9.48 11.99
N LEU A 50 7.14 -8.35 11.61
CA LEU A 50 7.61 -7.03 12.00
C LEU A 50 7.49 -6.80 13.50
N ASP A 51 6.34 -7.13 14.10
CA ASP A 51 6.14 -6.99 15.55
C ASP A 51 7.10 -7.89 16.33
N GLY A 52 7.30 -9.15 15.89
CA GLY A 52 8.24 -10.07 16.51
C GLY A 52 9.70 -9.62 16.40
N ALA A 53 10.09 -9.04 15.27
CA ALA A 53 11.43 -8.49 15.07
C ALA A 53 11.68 -7.26 15.96
N VAL A 54 10.71 -6.36 16.08
CA VAL A 54 10.78 -5.20 16.98
C VAL A 54 10.86 -5.66 18.43
N GLU A 55 10.02 -6.59 18.85
CA GLU A 55 10.05 -7.14 20.21
C GLU A 55 11.41 -7.78 20.51
N THR A 56 11.92 -8.62 19.60
CA THR A 56 13.21 -9.30 19.78
C THR A 56 14.37 -8.31 19.86
N ALA A 57 14.37 -7.26 19.04
CA ALA A 57 15.48 -6.30 18.98
C ALA A 57 15.47 -5.30 20.15
N TYR A 58 14.29 -4.96 20.68
CA TYR A 58 14.14 -3.85 21.62
C TYR A 58 13.57 -4.25 22.99
N HIS A 59 13.19 -5.51 23.19
CA HIS A 59 12.69 -6.06 24.46
C HIS A 59 11.59 -5.18 25.07
N GLY A 60 10.52 -4.94 24.30
CA GLY A 60 9.39 -4.11 24.69
C GLY A 60 9.63 -2.59 24.74
N LYS A 61 10.87 -2.10 24.58
CA LYS A 61 11.16 -0.65 24.59
C LYS A 61 10.55 0.08 23.40
N LYS A 62 10.42 -0.59 22.25
CA LYS A 62 9.82 -0.04 21.03
C LYS A 62 8.64 -0.87 20.59
N LYS A 63 7.65 -0.23 19.98
CA LYS A 63 6.46 -0.91 19.45
C LYS A 63 5.81 -0.11 18.33
N ILE A 64 5.42 -0.76 17.24
CA ILE A 64 4.70 -0.06 16.17
C ILE A 64 3.22 0.11 16.57
N ALA A 65 2.71 1.33 16.44
CA ALA A 65 1.28 1.63 16.55
C ALA A 65 0.64 1.62 15.15
N TRP A 66 0.20 0.44 14.72
CA TRP A 66 -0.41 0.27 13.39
C TRP A 66 -1.72 1.04 13.26
N MET A 67 -1.82 1.90 12.24
CA MET A 67 -3.03 2.66 11.91
C MET A 67 -3.58 2.17 10.58
N GLU A 68 -4.71 1.46 10.59
CA GLU A 68 -5.32 1.02 9.35
C GLU A 68 -5.92 2.21 8.59
N VAL A 69 -5.56 2.33 7.33
CA VAL A 69 -6.15 3.25 6.35
C VAL A 69 -6.70 2.43 5.19
N TYR A 70 -7.41 3.06 4.25
CA TYR A 70 -8.19 2.32 3.25
C TYR A 70 -7.84 2.72 1.83
N ALA A 71 -7.69 1.73 0.94
CA ALA A 71 -7.46 1.90 -0.49
C ALA A 71 -7.92 0.63 -1.23
N GLY A 72 -8.31 0.76 -2.50
CA GLY A 72 -8.83 -0.35 -3.29
C GLY A 72 -10.13 -0.90 -2.72
N LEU A 73 -10.22 -2.23 -2.63
CA LEU A 73 -11.40 -2.94 -2.16
C LEU A 73 -11.79 -2.56 -0.71
N THR A 74 -10.81 -2.31 0.16
CA THR A 74 -11.11 -1.90 1.54
C THR A 74 -11.69 -0.50 1.60
N ALA A 75 -11.29 0.40 0.68
CA ALA A 75 -11.94 1.70 0.56
C ALA A 75 -13.39 1.55 0.10
N LEU A 76 -13.65 0.70 -0.90
CA LEU A 76 -15.03 0.51 -1.37
C LEU A 76 -15.97 0.02 -0.25
N LYS A 77 -15.47 -0.90 0.58
CA LYS A 77 -16.22 -1.47 1.71
C LYS A 77 -16.50 -0.47 2.84
N ASN A 78 -15.64 0.53 3.02
CA ASN A 78 -15.72 1.45 4.17
C ASN A 78 -16.32 2.83 3.82
N TYR A 79 -16.34 3.21 2.54
CA TYR A 79 -16.81 4.52 2.07
C TYR A 79 -18.04 4.37 1.17
N ASP A 80 -17.82 3.96 -0.08
CA ASP A 80 -18.85 3.82 -1.12
C ASP A 80 -18.29 2.99 -2.30
N LYS A 81 -19.10 2.70 -3.33
CA LYS A 81 -18.67 1.82 -4.44
C LYS A 81 -17.78 2.51 -5.51
N ASP A 82 -17.42 3.77 -5.34
CA ASP A 82 -16.69 4.59 -6.33
C ASP A 82 -15.36 5.15 -5.78
N THR A 83 -15.22 5.27 -4.45
CA THR A 83 -14.05 5.83 -3.79
C THR A 83 -12.96 4.77 -3.57
N VAL A 84 -12.08 4.61 -4.57
CA VAL A 84 -10.94 3.65 -4.51
C VAL A 84 -9.71 4.17 -3.76
N LEU A 85 -9.54 5.49 -3.66
CA LEU A 85 -8.48 6.12 -2.89
C LEU A 85 -9.04 7.37 -2.17
N PRO A 86 -9.47 7.23 -0.90
CA PRO A 86 -9.91 8.36 -0.10
C PRO A 86 -8.79 9.39 0.10
N GLU A 87 -9.11 10.69 0.04
CA GLU A 87 -8.13 11.75 0.29
C GLU A 87 -7.57 11.70 1.72
N GLU A 88 -8.37 11.23 2.68
CA GLU A 88 -7.91 11.08 4.05
C GLU A 88 -6.82 10.00 4.21
N THR A 89 -6.80 8.99 3.34
CA THR A 89 -5.68 8.03 3.27
C THR A 89 -4.41 8.73 2.83
N VAL A 90 -4.46 9.56 1.78
CA VAL A 90 -3.30 10.33 1.30
C VAL A 90 -2.82 11.32 2.37
N ALA A 91 -3.75 12.00 3.03
CA ALA A 91 -3.45 12.89 4.14
C ALA A 91 -2.74 12.14 5.29
N ALA A 92 -3.20 10.95 5.65
CA ALA A 92 -2.57 10.11 6.67
C ALA A 92 -1.13 9.72 6.30
N PHE A 93 -0.88 9.24 5.06
CA PHE A 93 0.49 8.95 4.62
C PHE A 93 1.40 10.19 4.70
N ARG A 94 0.89 11.36 4.32
CA ARG A 94 1.66 12.62 4.41
C ARG A 94 1.93 13.04 5.85
N GLU A 95 0.93 12.95 6.72
CA GLU A 95 0.98 13.39 8.12
C GLU A 95 1.89 12.49 8.98
N PHE A 96 1.85 11.17 8.76
CA PHE A 96 2.61 10.19 9.53
C PHE A 96 3.92 9.76 8.87
N ARG A 97 4.25 10.32 7.70
CA ARG A 97 5.53 10.25 6.96
C ARG A 97 5.88 8.88 6.37
N VAL A 98 5.79 7.82 7.16
CA VAL A 98 6.14 6.46 6.78
C VAL A 98 4.88 5.62 6.84
N GLY A 99 4.58 4.90 5.76
CA GLY A 99 3.48 3.96 5.75
C GLY A 99 3.77 2.73 4.91
N LEU A 100 2.98 1.69 5.13
CA LEU A 100 3.13 0.39 4.49
C LEU A 100 1.91 0.07 3.64
N LYS A 101 2.10 -0.57 2.49
CA LYS A 101 0.97 -0.95 1.63
C LYS A 101 1.12 -2.32 1.00
N GLY A 102 0.08 -3.13 1.09
CA GLY A 102 -0.04 -4.34 0.28
C GLY A 102 -0.39 -4.06 -1.19
N PRO A 103 -0.51 -5.10 -2.02
CA PRO A 103 -0.81 -4.95 -3.45
C PRO A 103 -2.18 -4.29 -3.67
N LEU A 104 -2.37 -3.61 -4.80
CA LEU A 104 -3.66 -3.05 -5.19
C LEU A 104 -3.97 -3.44 -6.62
N THR A 105 -5.23 -3.79 -6.87
CA THR A 105 -5.73 -4.10 -8.21
C THR A 105 -5.68 -2.84 -9.07
N THR A 106 -5.08 -2.95 -10.26
CA THR A 106 -5.11 -1.89 -11.27
C THR A 106 -5.79 -2.47 -12.51
N PRO A 107 -6.95 -1.95 -12.94
CA PRO A 107 -7.60 -2.42 -14.16
C PRO A 107 -6.73 -2.12 -15.39
N ALA A 108 -6.73 -3.01 -16.38
CA ALA A 108 -6.05 -2.84 -17.65
C ALA A 108 -7.08 -2.65 -18.79
N GLY A 109 -6.61 -2.28 -19.98
CA GLY A 109 -7.46 -2.19 -21.16
C GLY A 109 -8.51 -1.07 -21.17
N SER A 110 -9.58 -1.29 -21.96
CA SER A 110 -10.55 -0.27 -22.40
C SER A 110 -11.95 -0.42 -21.79
N PHE A 111 -12.06 -1.09 -20.64
CA PHE A 111 -13.33 -1.37 -19.96
C PHE A 111 -13.83 -0.17 -19.16
N LYS A 112 -15.12 -0.14 -18.81
CA LYS A 112 -15.71 0.98 -18.05
C LYS A 112 -15.77 0.72 -16.55
N PHE A 113 -15.84 -0.54 -16.13
CA PHE A 113 -15.97 -0.95 -14.75
C PHE A 113 -15.05 -2.12 -14.42
N VAL A 114 -14.70 -2.27 -13.15
CA VAL A 114 -13.89 -3.37 -12.64
C VAL A 114 -14.47 -3.90 -11.32
N CYS A 115 -14.51 -5.22 -11.17
CA CYS A 115 -14.80 -5.88 -9.90
C CYS A 115 -13.51 -6.03 -9.09
N LEU A 116 -13.43 -5.45 -7.89
CA LEU A 116 -12.20 -5.47 -7.09
C LEU A 116 -11.97 -6.76 -6.30
N ASP A 117 -12.95 -7.65 -6.20
CA ASP A 117 -12.74 -8.98 -5.58
C ASP A 117 -12.06 -9.98 -6.53
N CYS A 118 -12.41 -9.97 -7.82
CA CYS A 118 -11.91 -10.97 -8.79
C CYS A 118 -11.20 -10.39 -10.01
N ALA A 119 -10.99 -9.07 -10.02
CA ALA A 119 -10.40 -8.30 -11.11
C ALA A 119 -11.10 -8.47 -12.46
N ALA A 120 -12.40 -8.82 -12.48
CA ALA A 120 -13.16 -8.91 -13.72
C ALA A 120 -13.41 -7.52 -14.30
N GLU A 121 -13.09 -7.36 -15.58
CA GLU A 121 -13.27 -6.11 -16.33
C GLU A 121 -14.61 -6.15 -17.08
N LEU A 122 -15.40 -5.09 -16.97
CA LEU A 122 -16.81 -5.05 -17.38
C LEU A 122 -17.11 -3.79 -18.21
N MET A 123 -17.99 -3.92 -19.20
CA MET A 123 -18.44 -2.79 -20.04
C MET A 123 -19.57 -1.99 -19.40
N ASP A 124 -20.41 -2.64 -18.59
CA ASP A 124 -21.52 -2.03 -17.85
C ASP A 124 -21.35 -2.29 -16.35
N ARG A 125 -22.17 -1.62 -15.52
CA ARG A 125 -22.20 -1.81 -14.07
C ARG A 125 -23.39 -2.69 -13.67
N PRO A 126 -23.25 -4.04 -13.70
CA PRO A 126 -24.32 -4.90 -13.21
C PRO A 126 -24.48 -4.73 -11.69
N ALA A 127 -25.64 -5.15 -11.15
CA ALA A 127 -25.87 -5.16 -9.71
C ALA A 127 -24.88 -6.05 -8.95
N SER A 128 -24.41 -7.12 -9.59
CA SER A 128 -23.37 -8.02 -9.08
C SER A 128 -22.47 -8.55 -10.20
N CYS A 129 -21.24 -8.91 -9.83
CA CYS A 129 -20.23 -9.36 -10.76
C CYS A 129 -20.65 -10.71 -11.37
N PRO A 130 -20.68 -10.85 -12.70
CA PRO A 130 -21.12 -12.10 -13.33
C PRO A 130 -20.24 -13.29 -12.95
N LYS A 131 -18.94 -13.05 -12.71
CA LYS A 131 -17.91 -14.06 -12.39
C LYS A 131 -17.93 -14.51 -10.93
N CYS A 132 -17.91 -13.59 -9.97
CA CYS A 132 -17.78 -13.92 -8.54
C CYS A 132 -18.97 -13.50 -7.67
N LYS A 133 -20.03 -12.92 -8.26
CA LYS A 133 -21.24 -12.41 -7.59
C LYS A 133 -21.02 -11.26 -6.59
N SER A 134 -19.79 -10.74 -6.49
CA SER A 134 -19.47 -9.56 -5.71
C SER A 134 -20.22 -8.31 -6.18
N GLU A 135 -20.65 -7.48 -5.25
CA GLU A 135 -21.22 -6.16 -5.53
C GLU A 135 -20.18 -5.02 -5.62
N TRP A 136 -18.90 -5.32 -5.35
CA TRP A 136 -17.81 -4.35 -5.32
C TRP A 136 -17.28 -4.08 -6.73
N ILE A 137 -18.15 -3.49 -7.55
CA ILE A 137 -17.89 -3.05 -8.91
C ILE A 137 -17.78 -1.53 -8.92
N THR A 138 -16.66 -1.02 -9.40
CA THR A 138 -16.33 0.41 -9.42
C THR A 138 -15.98 0.88 -10.84
N PRO A 139 -16.21 2.16 -11.19
CA PRO A 139 -15.75 2.71 -12.46
C PRO A 139 -14.25 2.50 -12.66
N ARG A 140 -13.81 2.44 -13.92
CA ARG A 140 -12.39 2.34 -14.25
C ARG A 140 -11.63 3.54 -13.68
N PHE A 141 -10.54 3.25 -12.98
CA PHE A 141 -9.63 4.24 -12.42
C PHE A 141 -8.21 4.02 -12.94
N ARG A 142 -7.40 5.10 -12.95
CA ARG A 142 -5.95 5.00 -13.16
C ARG A 142 -5.29 4.40 -11.92
N SER A 143 -4.15 3.74 -12.08
CA SER A 143 -3.49 3.00 -10.99
C SER A 143 -3.40 3.79 -9.68
N VAL A 144 -3.99 3.25 -8.61
CA VAL A 144 -3.91 3.82 -7.26
C VAL A 144 -2.45 3.93 -6.79
N ASN A 145 -1.59 2.99 -7.21
CA ASN A 145 -0.17 3.03 -6.91
C ASN A 145 0.52 4.26 -7.53
N VAL A 146 0.18 4.59 -8.78
CA VAL A 146 0.71 5.78 -9.47
C VAL A 146 0.15 7.05 -8.83
N ALA A 147 -1.15 7.07 -8.55
CA ALA A 147 -1.80 8.20 -7.89
C ALA A 147 -1.19 8.50 -6.51
N LEU A 148 -0.90 7.48 -5.69
CA LEU A 148 -0.21 7.66 -4.41
C LEU A 148 1.17 8.28 -4.58
N ARG A 149 1.96 7.83 -5.56
CA ARG A 149 3.32 8.34 -5.81
C ARG A 149 3.29 9.80 -6.24
N GLN A 150 2.39 10.15 -7.15
CA GLN A 150 2.24 11.53 -7.65
C GLN A 150 1.69 12.45 -6.56
N LYS A 151 0.62 12.06 -5.86
CA LYS A 151 0.02 12.90 -4.80
C LYS A 151 0.96 13.13 -3.62
N LEU A 152 1.84 12.19 -3.32
CA LEU A 152 2.80 12.28 -2.21
C LEU A 152 4.19 12.73 -2.65
N ASP A 153 4.39 13.01 -3.94
CA ASP A 153 5.68 13.40 -4.53
C ASP A 153 6.82 12.40 -4.19
N LEU A 154 6.52 11.11 -4.28
CA LEU A 154 7.46 10.02 -4.01
C LEU A 154 8.30 9.74 -5.26
N TYR A 155 9.19 10.68 -5.60
CA TYR A 155 9.97 10.71 -6.84
C TYR A 155 10.94 9.53 -7.04
N SER A 156 11.33 8.81 -5.97
CA SER A 156 12.25 7.68 -6.06
C SER A 156 11.58 6.34 -5.75
N CYS A 157 11.56 5.44 -6.73
CA CYS A 157 11.24 4.03 -6.54
C CYS A 157 12.53 3.25 -6.33
N VAL A 158 12.91 3.04 -5.06
CA VAL A 158 14.13 2.30 -4.67
C VAL A 158 13.84 0.80 -4.58
N ARG A 159 14.63 -0.02 -5.28
CA ARG A 159 14.48 -1.49 -5.31
C ARG A 159 15.83 -2.17 -5.06
N PRO A 160 16.08 -2.65 -3.83
CA PRO A 160 17.19 -3.55 -3.56
C PRO A 160 16.92 -4.93 -4.18
N LEU A 161 17.85 -5.46 -4.95
CA LEU A 161 17.81 -6.80 -5.54
C LEU A 161 19.03 -7.59 -5.07
N ARG A 162 18.77 -8.62 -4.27
CA ARG A 162 19.77 -9.58 -3.83
C ARG A 162 19.21 -10.99 -3.87
N TRP A 163 20.07 -11.97 -4.09
CA TRP A 163 19.69 -13.37 -3.95
C TRP A 163 19.77 -13.82 -2.47
N PHE A 164 18.84 -14.68 -2.07
CA PHE A 164 18.84 -15.33 -0.77
C PHE A 164 19.19 -16.80 -0.94
N GLN A 165 20.09 -17.30 -0.09
CA GLN A 165 20.58 -18.67 -0.18
C GLN A 165 19.42 -19.68 -0.13
N GLY A 166 19.41 -20.63 -1.08
CA GLY A 166 18.38 -21.66 -1.18
C GLY A 166 17.17 -21.27 -2.05
N VAL A 167 17.03 -20.01 -2.47
CA VAL A 167 15.96 -19.62 -3.40
C VAL A 167 16.28 -20.16 -4.81
N PRO A 168 15.39 -20.94 -5.44
CA PRO A 168 15.58 -21.43 -6.80
C PRO A 168 15.80 -20.26 -7.77
N CYS A 169 16.79 -20.39 -8.65
CA CYS A 169 17.12 -19.33 -9.59
C CYS A 169 17.43 -19.92 -10.97
N PRO A 170 16.95 -19.31 -12.07
CA PRO A 170 17.22 -19.81 -13.43
C PRO A 170 18.64 -19.52 -13.92
N VAL A 171 19.44 -18.71 -13.21
CA VAL A 171 20.81 -18.36 -13.60
C VAL A 171 21.85 -19.21 -12.84
N LYS A 172 23.03 -19.39 -13.43
CA LYS A 172 24.11 -20.23 -12.88
C LYS A 172 24.73 -19.68 -11.59
N GLU A 173 24.86 -18.36 -11.48
CA GLU A 173 25.57 -17.70 -10.37
C GLU A 173 24.72 -16.59 -9.72
N PRO A 174 23.57 -16.93 -9.11
CA PRO A 174 22.64 -15.94 -8.57
C PRO A 174 23.21 -15.16 -7.38
N GLN A 175 24.19 -15.72 -6.66
CA GLN A 175 24.87 -15.08 -5.55
C GLN A 175 25.65 -13.81 -5.93
N LYS A 176 25.93 -13.60 -7.23
CA LYS A 176 26.57 -12.37 -7.73
C LYS A 176 25.62 -11.18 -7.83
N LEU A 177 24.31 -11.41 -7.71
CA LEU A 177 23.31 -10.34 -7.74
C LEU A 177 23.24 -9.63 -6.38
N ASP A 178 23.79 -8.42 -6.32
CA ASP A 178 23.63 -7.48 -5.21
C ASP A 178 23.66 -6.05 -5.76
N ILE A 179 22.47 -5.52 -6.08
CA ILE A 179 22.33 -4.19 -6.69
C ILE A 179 21.15 -3.44 -6.05
N VAL A 180 21.18 -2.10 -6.16
CA VAL A 180 20.04 -1.25 -5.80
C VAL A 180 19.65 -0.40 -7.01
N ILE A 181 18.41 -0.57 -7.47
CA ILE A 181 17.87 0.23 -8.58
C ILE A 181 17.17 1.46 -8.00
N PHE A 182 17.56 2.64 -8.49
CA PHE A 182 16.87 3.91 -8.26
C PHE A 182 16.11 4.26 -9.54
N ARG A 183 14.79 4.14 -9.51
CA ARG A 183 13.92 4.46 -10.64
C ARG A 183 13.19 5.79 -10.37
N GLU A 184 13.25 6.71 -11.32
CA GLU A 184 12.40 7.92 -11.37
C GLU A 184 10.91 7.50 -11.40
N ASN A 185 10.07 8.22 -10.66
CA ASN A 185 8.74 7.73 -10.28
C ASN A 185 7.64 8.81 -10.28
N THR A 186 7.93 9.98 -10.82
CA THR A 186 7.04 11.15 -10.93
C THR A 186 6.70 11.52 -12.37
N GLU A 187 7.57 11.22 -13.34
CA GLU A 187 7.45 11.67 -14.74
C GLU A 187 7.25 10.50 -15.73
N ASP A 188 7.81 10.63 -16.95
CA ASP A 188 7.74 9.67 -18.07
C ASP A 188 6.30 9.44 -18.58
N ILE A 189 6.08 8.41 -19.41
CA ILE A 189 4.76 7.94 -19.86
C ILE A 189 3.80 7.64 -18.69
N TYR A 190 4.32 7.53 -17.46
CA TYR A 190 3.54 7.38 -16.24
C TYR A 190 2.82 8.66 -15.79
N ALA A 191 3.17 9.82 -16.35
CA ALA A 191 2.39 11.05 -16.20
C ALA A 191 0.96 10.91 -16.77
N GLY A 192 0.77 10.00 -17.74
CA GLY A 192 -0.54 9.70 -18.32
C GLY A 192 -1.13 10.87 -19.12
N ILE A 193 -0.24 11.60 -19.80
CA ILE A 193 -0.49 12.64 -20.81
C ILE A 193 -0.38 12.00 -22.19
#